data_AF-A0A7X2ZEN9-F1
#
_entry.id   AF-A0A7X2ZEN9-F1
#
_cell.length_a   1.000
_cell.length_b   1.000
_cell.length_c   1.000
_cell.angle_alpha   90.00
_cell.angle_beta   90.00
_cell.angle_gamma   90.00
#
_symmetry.space_group_name_H-M   'P 1'
#
loop_
_entity.id
_entity.type
_entity.pdbx_description
1 polymer ?
#
loop_
_entity_poly.entity_id
_entity_poly.type
_entity_poly.pdbx_seq_one_letter_code
_entity_poly.pdbx_strand_id
1 'polypeptide(L)' 'MENIIHREFEAVEPVFVTIEMVSHCGYCTQVHGDPYCRTPVHCTKFSGSCSPIHVNLATCMTCGEYKKST' A
#
# COMPACT_ATOMS: atom_id res chain seq x y z
N MET A 1 -23.16 -38.99 17.23
CA MET A 1 -21.80 -38.89 16.66
C MET A 1 -21.78 -37.62 15.85
N GLU A 2 -21.49 -36.49 16.50
CA GLU A 2 -21.54 -35.16 15.90
C GLU A 2 -20.12 -34.80 15.45
N ASN A 3 -19.93 -34.70 14.13
CA ASN A 3 -18.66 -34.32 13.54
C ASN A 3 -18.45 -32.82 13.72
N ILE A 4 -17.65 -32.45 14.72
CA ILE A 4 -17.16 -31.09 14.91
C ILE A 4 -16.08 -30.85 13.86
N ILE A 5 -16.39 -30.01 12.86
CA ILE A 5 -15.42 -29.56 11.86
C ILE A 5 -14.53 -28.51 12.53
N HIS A 6 -13.30 -28.90 12.88
CA HIS A 6 -12.26 -27.99 13.30
C HIS A 6 -11.84 -27.15 12.07
N ARG A 7 -12.42 -25.95 11.92
CA ARG A 7 -11.92 -24.97 10.94
C ARG A 7 -10.66 -24.33 11.54
N GLU A 8 -9.50 -24.75 11.07
CA GLU A 8 -8.24 -24.09 11.38
C GLU A 8 -8.31 -22.64 10.89
N PHE A 9 -8.15 -21.70 11.82
CA PHE A 9 -8.11 -20.28 11.54
C PHE A 9 -6.71 -19.99 11.00
N GLU A 10 -6.53 -19.98 9.67
CA GLU A 10 -5.26 -19.57 9.06
C GLU A 10 -4.93 -18.15 9.52
N ALA A 11 -3.86 -18.02 10.32
CA ALA A 11 -3.35 -16.74 10.75
C ALA A 11 -2.88 -15.97 9.52
N VAL A 12 -3.60 -14.90 9.15
CA VAL A 12 -3.13 -13.97 8.12
C VAL A 12 -1.93 -13.24 8.68
N GLU A 13 -0.72 -13.58 8.20
CA GLU A 13 0.48 -12.84 8.58
C GLU A 13 0.33 -11.36 8.15
N PRO A 14 0.62 -10.41 9.04
CA PRO A 14 0.56 -9.00 8.69
C PRO A 14 1.65 -8.68 7.68
N VAL A 15 1.24 -8.30 6.46
CA VAL A 15 2.16 -7.82 5.44
C VAL A 15 2.69 -6.45 5.86
N PHE A 16 3.99 -6.38 6.16
CA PHE A 16 4.67 -5.11 6.40
C PHE A 16 4.86 -4.37 5.08
N VAL A 17 4.26 -3.18 4.98
CA VAL A 17 4.34 -2.34 3.79
C VAL A 17 5.53 -1.40 3.91
N THR A 18 6.50 -1.51 3.00
CA THR A 18 7.68 -0.64 2.97
C THR A 18 7.57 0.42 1.89
N ILE A 19 8.39 1.47 2.00
CA ILE A 19 8.51 2.54 0.99
C ILE A 19 8.97 1.97 -0.37
N GLU A 20 9.83 0.97 -0.35
CA GLU A 20 10.35 0.30 -1.56
C GLU A 20 9.23 -0.38 -2.37
N MET A 21 8.16 -0.84 -1.72
CA MET A 21 7.04 -1.47 -2.43
C MET A 21 6.29 -0.49 -3.33
N VAL A 22 6.33 0.82 -3.03
CA VAL A 22 5.60 1.86 -3.79
C VAL A 22 6.52 2.75 -4.61
N SER A 23 7.85 2.59 -4.53
CA SER A 23 8.84 3.40 -5.24
C SER A 23 8.68 3.36 -6.77
N HIS A 24 8.11 2.27 -7.29
CA HIS A 24 7.87 2.06 -8.72
C HIS A 24 6.46 2.47 -9.18
N CYS A 25 5.64 3.07 -8.32
CA CYS A 25 4.32 3.53 -8.70
C CYS A 25 4.42 4.72 -9.67
N GLY A 26 3.90 4.57 -10.89
CA GLY A 26 3.94 5.62 -11.92
C GLY A 26 3.18 6.92 -11.61
N TYR A 27 2.45 6.98 -10.49
CA TYR A 27 1.74 8.19 -10.03
C TYR A 27 2.41 8.85 -8.82
N CYS A 28 3.41 8.22 -8.22
CA CYS A 28 4.14 8.79 -7.09
C CYS A 28 5.17 9.79 -7.59
N THR A 29 5.05 11.04 -7.16
CA THR A 29 6.00 12.11 -7.49
C THR A 29 7.14 12.18 -6.47
N GLN A 30 6.89 11.76 -5.23
CA GLN A 30 7.87 11.73 -4.16
C GLN A 30 7.44 10.74 -3.08
N VAL A 31 8.41 10.07 -2.42
CA VAL A 31 8.15 9.27 -1.22
C VAL A 31 9.16 9.67 -0.13
N HIS A 32 8.67 10.07 1.04
CA HIS A 32 9.48 10.46 2.19
C HIS A 32 10.03 9.23 2.93
N GLY A 33 11.32 9.22 3.22
CA GLY A 33 12.02 8.17 3.98
C GLY A 33 11.82 8.21 5.49
N ASP A 34 11.03 9.16 6.02
CA ASP A 34 10.81 9.30 7.46
C ASP A 34 9.87 8.20 7.97
N PRO A 35 10.34 7.28 8.85
CA PRO A 35 9.53 6.18 9.36
C PRO A 35 8.38 6.63 10.26
N TYR A 36 8.40 7.88 10.77
CA TYR A 36 7.33 8.43 11.60
C TYR A 36 6.24 9.15 10.78
N CYS A 37 6.47 9.35 9.48
CA CYS A 37 5.50 10.00 8.61
C CYS A 37 4.31 9.08 8.32
N ARG A 38 3.10 9.52 8.68
CA ARG A 38 1.87 8.74 8.46
C ARG A 38 1.44 8.69 6.98
N THR A 39 1.80 9.72 6.20
CA THR A 39 1.44 9.86 4.79
C THR A 39 2.66 10.20 3.95
N PRO A 40 3.64 9.29 3.85
CA PRO A 40 4.94 9.58 3.25
C PRO A 40 4.89 9.68 1.72
N VAL A 41 3.78 9.33 1.07
CA VAL A 41 3.69 9.24 -0.38
C VAL A 41 3.02 10.48 -0.94
N HIS A 42 3.71 11.21 -1.83
CA HIS A 42 3.12 12.26 -2.66
C HIS A 42 2.65 11.64 -3.98
N CYS A 43 1.34 11.60 -4.22
CA CYS A 43 0.74 10.83 -5.30
C CYS A 43 -0.35 11.62 -6.03
N THR A 44 -0.35 11.56 -7.37
CA THR A 44 -1.36 12.23 -8.20
C THR A 44 -2.62 11.39 -8.42
N LYS A 45 -2.54 10.06 -8.27
CA LYS A 45 -3.63 9.11 -8.59
C LYS A 45 -4.94 9.44 -7.88
N PHE A 46 -4.86 9.82 -6.61
CA PHE A 46 -6.01 10.02 -5.72
C PHE A 46 -6.42 11.49 -5.60
N SER A 47 -5.73 12.41 -6.29
CA SER A 47 -5.96 13.84 -6.15
C SER A 47 -7.17 14.37 -6.94
N GLY A 48 -7.67 13.62 -7.92
CA GLY A 48 -8.69 14.11 -8.86
C GLY A 48 -8.23 15.28 -9.74
N SER A 49 -6.95 15.66 -9.70
CA SER A 49 -6.34 16.78 -10.44
C SER A 49 -4.89 16.45 -10.84
N CYS A 50 -4.13 17.43 -11.34
CA CYS A 50 -2.70 17.28 -11.58
C CYS A 50 -1.83 17.63 -10.35
N SER A 51 -2.43 18.03 -9.23
CA SER A 51 -1.70 18.39 -8.01
C SER A 51 -1.55 17.17 -7.10
N PRO A 52 -0.33 16.73 -6.76
CA PRO A 52 -0.19 15.53 -5.95
C PRO A 52 -0.59 15.78 -4.49
N ILE A 53 -1.12 14.74 -3.84
CA ILE A 53 -1.57 14.77 -2.43
C ILE A 53 -0.77 13.79 -1.59
N HIS A 54 -0.75 13.98 -0.28
CA HIS A 54 -0.12 13.06 0.66
C HIS A 54 -1.05 11.88 0.98
N VAL A 55 -0.55 10.67 0.79
CA VAL A 55 -1.25 9.42 1.13
C VAL A 55 -0.33 8.48 1.92
N ASN A 56 -0.92 7.57 2.67
CA ASN A 56 -0.17 6.51 3.35
C ASN A 56 0.20 5.38 2.37
N LEU A 57 1.15 4.53 2.76
CA LEU A 57 1.64 3.43 1.92
C LEU A 57 0.51 2.46 1.52
N ALA A 58 -0.38 2.11 2.47
CA ALA A 58 -1.50 1.21 2.21
C ALA A 58 -2.46 1.78 1.15
N THR A 59 -2.80 3.07 1.23
CA THR A 59 -3.60 3.78 0.23
C THR A 59 -2.91 3.75 -1.13
N CYS A 60 -1.62 4.05 -1.21
CA CYS A 60 -0.88 3.99 -2.47
C CYS A 60 -0.95 2.59 -3.10
N MET A 61 -0.78 1.52 -2.32
CA MET A 61 -0.85 0.16 -2.83
C MET A 61 -2.21 -0.24 -3.42
N THR A 62 -3.30 0.43 -3.05
CA THR A 62 -4.62 0.11 -3.63
C THR A 62 -4.71 0.36 -5.13
N CYS A 63 -3.85 1.24 -5.69
CA CYS A 63 -3.88 1.52 -7.12
C CYS A 63 -3.19 0.43 -7.97
N GLY A 64 -2.32 -0.40 -7.38
CA GLY A 64 -1.63 -1.50 -8.07
C GLY A 64 -0.55 -1.08 -9.08
N GLU A 65 -0.36 0.22 -9.32
CA GLU A 65 0.52 0.73 -10.38
C GLU A 65 2.01 0.47 -10.09
N TYR A 66 2.39 0.29 -8.83
CA TYR A 66 3.74 -0.13 -8.43
C TYR A 66 4.14 -1.52 -8.96
N LYS A 67 3.17 -2.36 -9.35
CA LYS A 67 3.42 -3.69 -9.93
C LYS A 67 3.68 -3.63 -11.43
N LYS A 68 3.43 -2.49 -12.07
CA LYS A 68 3.70 -2.31 -13.49
C LYS A 68 5.18 -2.01 -13.67
N SER A 69 6.01 -3.00 -13.33
CA SER A 69 7.40 -3.04 -13.75
C SER A 69 7.40 -2.99 -15.28
N THR A 70 8.08 -1.98 -15.83
CA THR A 70 8.36 -1.91 -17.27
C THR A 70 9.42 -2.94 -17.63
#